data_AF-I2CQC9-F1
#
_entry.id   AF-I2CQC9-F1
#
_cell.length_a   1.000
_cell.length_b   1.000
_cell.length_c   1.000
_cell.angle_alpha   90.00
_cell.angle_beta   90.00
_cell.angle_gamma   90.00
#
_symmetry.space_group_name_H-M   'P 1'
#
loop_
_entity.id
_entity.type
_entity.pdbx_description
1 polymer ?
#
loop_
_entity_poly.entity_id
_entity_poly.type
_entity_poly.pdbx_seq_one_letter_code
_entity_poly.pdbx_strand_id
1 'polypeptide(L)'
;MNLWDMRNRETIYSFELETTQGQASPILHFSFHPTQSILATYTKDYCIRLFNTDSFELASPPRRPLDEKCLVGAMVFDGRGRLLTSTS
;
A
#
# COMPACT_ATOMS: atom_id res chain seq x y z
N MET A 1 -2.31 9.32 3.43
CA MET A 1 -3.12 8.39 4.26
C MET A 1 -2.52 8.39 5.65
N ASN A 2 -3.32 8.44 6.70
CA ASN A 2 -2.79 8.45 8.07
C ASN A 2 -3.05 7.09 8.71
N LEU A 3 -2.03 6.54 9.37
CA LEU A 3 -2.15 5.39 10.24
C LEU A 3 -2.32 5.87 11.67
N TRP A 4 -3.34 5.38 12.35
CA TRP A 4 -3.70 5.82 13.70
C TRP A 4 -3.57 4.66 14.69
N ASP A 5 -2.99 4.92 15.86
CA ASP A 5 -3.14 4.05 17.02
C ASP A 5 -4.44 4.43 17.70
N MET A 6 -5.45 3.57 17.61
CA MET A 6 -6.75 3.85 18.23
C MET A 6 -6.76 3.64 19.75
N ARG A 7 -5.75 2.97 20.33
CA ARG A 7 -5.62 2.86 21.79
C ARG A 7 -5.27 4.22 22.41
N ASN A 8 -4.32 4.90 21.77
CA ASN A 8 -3.81 6.21 22.21
C ASN A 8 -4.51 7.39 21.52
N ARG A 9 -5.25 7.13 20.42
CA ARG A 9 -5.91 8.12 19.55
C ARG A 9 -4.94 9.09 18.89
N GLU A 10 -3.77 8.59 18.51
CA GLU A 10 -2.71 9.37 17.89
C GLU A 10 -2.41 8.88 16.48
N THR A 11 -1.94 9.79 15.62
CA THR A 11 -1.39 9.40 14.32
C THR A 11 0.00 8.81 14.55
N ILE A 12 0.18 7.54 14.16
CA ILE A 12 1.48 6.86 14.19
C ILE A 12 2.32 7.33 13.01
N TYR A 13 1.70 7.42 11.82
CA TYR A 13 2.42 7.72 10.59
C TYR A 13 1.51 8.34 9.52
N SER A 14 2.07 9.24 8.71
CA SER A 14 1.39 9.85 7.57
C SER A 14 2.12 9.48 6.29
N PHE A 15 1.45 8.74 5.42
CA PHE A 15 1.97 8.38 4.10
C PHE A 15 1.78 9.52 3.12
N GLU A 16 2.90 10.10 2.70
CA GLU A 16 3.05 11.08 1.63
C GLU A 16 3.84 10.42 0.49
N LEU A 17 3.12 9.90 -0.51
CA LEU A 17 3.74 9.16 -1.60
C LEU A 17 3.75 10.00 -2.86
N GLU A 18 4.85 9.89 -3.60
CA GLU A 18 5.03 10.56 -4.87
C GLU A 18 5.28 9.57 -6.01
N THR A 19 4.94 10.00 -7.21
CA THR A 19 5.35 9.35 -8.46
C THR A 19 6.85 9.54 -8.67
N THR A 20 7.42 8.83 -9.63
CA THR A 20 8.81 9.04 -10.07
C THR A 20 9.06 10.46 -10.63
N GLN A 21 8.01 11.22 -10.92
CA GLN A 21 8.08 12.61 -11.36
C GLN A 21 7.88 13.62 -10.21
N GLY A 22 7.85 13.15 -8.95
CA GLY A 22 7.68 14.00 -7.77
C GLY A 22 6.24 14.53 -7.59
N GLN A 23 5.25 13.89 -8.22
CA GLN A 23 3.85 14.29 -8.07
C GLN A 23 3.17 13.48 -6.98
N ALA A 24 2.33 14.10 -6.16
CA ALA A 24 1.54 13.41 -5.15
C ALA A 24 0.74 12.25 -5.78
N SER A 25 0.89 11.05 -5.19
CA SER A 25 0.24 9.82 -5.60
C SER A 25 -0.61 9.27 -4.45
N PRO A 26 -1.90 9.63 -4.37
CA PRO A 26 -2.79 9.18 -3.31
C PRO A 26 -2.91 7.65 -3.27
N ILE A 27 -2.98 7.10 -2.05
CA ILE A 27 -3.31 5.70 -1.82
C ILE A 27 -4.80 5.51 -2.06
N LEU A 28 -5.15 4.57 -2.93
CA LEU A 28 -6.52 4.22 -3.30
C LEU A 28 -6.99 2.95 -2.57
N HIS A 29 -6.08 1.99 -2.39
CA HIS A 29 -6.34 0.74 -1.69
C HIS A 29 -5.16 0.38 -0.79
N PHE A 30 -5.44 -0.33 0.30
CA PHE A 30 -4.42 -0.85 1.19
C PHE A 30 -4.87 -2.19 1.80
N SER A 31 -3.90 -3.00 2.23
CA SER A 31 -4.15 -4.25 2.93
C SER A 31 -2.98 -4.58 3.86
N PHE A 32 -3.27 -4.87 5.12
CA PHE A 32 -2.27 -5.39 6.06
C PHE A 32 -2.08 -6.88 5.84
N HIS A 33 -0.84 -7.33 5.84
CA HIS A 33 -0.53 -8.74 5.88
C HIS A 33 -1.02 -9.33 7.22
N PRO A 34 -1.62 -10.53 7.24
CA PRO A 34 -2.26 -11.07 8.44
C PRO A 34 -1.30 -11.38 9.60
N THR A 35 -0.03 -11.66 9.31
CA THR A 35 0.95 -12.13 10.32
C THR A 35 2.34 -11.50 10.26
N GLN A 36 2.62 -10.68 9.25
CA GLN A 36 3.95 -10.11 9.03
C GLN A 36 3.80 -8.60 9.07
N SER A 37 4.86 -7.89 9.44
CA SER A 37 4.92 -6.43 9.47
C SER A 37 4.95 -5.83 8.06
N ILE A 38 3.93 -6.12 7.24
CA ILE A 38 3.83 -5.70 5.85
C ILE A 38 2.49 -5.02 5.61
N LEU A 39 2.55 -3.84 4.98
CA LEU A 39 1.40 -3.12 4.45
C LEU A 39 1.56 -3.01 2.94
N ALA A 40 0.61 -3.56 2.20
CA ALA A 40 0.50 -3.32 0.77
C ALA A 40 -0.38 -2.11 0.52
N THR A 41 0.05 -1.20 -0.35
CA THR A 41 -0.74 -0.06 -0.80
C THR A 41 -0.76 -0.01 -2.32
N TYR A 42 -1.89 0.33 -2.89
CA TYR A 42 -2.01 0.68 -4.31
C TYR A 42 -2.41 2.15 -4.44
N THR A 43 -1.73 2.82 -5.34
CA THR A 43 -1.78 4.27 -5.49
C THR A 43 -2.23 4.69 -6.88
N LYS A 44 -2.57 5.97 -7.05
CA LYS A 44 -3.05 6.54 -8.31
C LYS A 44 -2.07 6.39 -9.49
N ASP A 45 -0.78 6.22 -9.22
CA ASP A 45 0.25 5.95 -10.23
C ASP A 45 0.36 4.47 -10.64
N TYR A 46 -0.67 3.68 -10.36
CA TYR A 46 -0.80 2.26 -10.74
C TYR A 46 0.27 1.35 -10.12
N CYS A 47 0.92 1.81 -9.05
CA CYS A 47 1.97 1.09 -8.37
C CYS A 47 1.43 0.45 -7.08
N ILE A 48 1.82 -0.80 -6.86
CA ILE A 48 1.78 -1.47 -5.57
C ILE A 48 3.10 -1.20 -4.86
N ARG A 49 3.03 -0.65 -3.66
CA ARG A 49 4.15 -0.46 -2.74
C ARG A 49 3.95 -1.35 -1.52
N LEU A 50 5.03 -1.98 -1.08
CA LEU A 50 5.05 -2.78 0.15
C LEU A 50 5.88 -2.02 1.18
N PHE A 51 5.27 -1.71 2.32
CA PHE A 51 5.93 -1.06 3.44
C PHE A 51 6.13 -2.04 4.57
N ASN A 52 7.28 -1.97 5.24
CA ASN A 52 7.45 -2.56 6.56
C ASN A 52 6.64 -1.71 7.57
N THR A 53 5.80 -2.31 8.40
CA THR A 53 4.94 -1.55 9.33
C THR A 53 5.61 -1.16 10.65
N ASP A 54 6.79 -1.70 10.94
CA ASP A 54 7.57 -1.36 12.12
C ASP A 54 8.45 -0.14 11.85
N SER A 55 9.03 -0.04 10.64
CA SER A 55 9.87 1.08 10.22
C SER A 55 9.19 2.10 9.30
N PHE A 56 8.06 1.73 8.70
CA PHE A 56 7.39 2.49 7.62
C PHE A 56 8.25 2.72 6.38
N GLU A 57 9.32 1.95 6.21
CA GLU A 57 10.18 1.98 5.04
C GLU A 57 9.68 1.04 3.94
N LEU A 58 10.06 1.34 2.69
CA LEU A 58 9.71 0.53 1.55
C LEU A 58 10.46 -0.82 1.61
N ALA A 59 9.71 -1.92 1.75
CA ALA A 59 10.28 -3.26 1.84
C ALA A 59 10.76 -3.82 0.48
N SER A 60 10.29 -3.25 -0.63
CA SER A 60 10.69 -3.64 -1.98
C SER A 60 10.40 -2.54 -3.01
N PRO A 61 11.13 -2.46 -4.14
CA PRO A 61 10.82 -1.51 -5.20
C PRO A 61 9.33 -1.54 -5.62
N PRO A 62 8.71 -0.38 -5.94
CA PRO A 62 7.32 -0.33 -6.35
C PRO A 62 7.08 -1.20 -7.58
N ARG A 63 5.94 -1.90 -7.62
CA ARG A 63 5.60 -2.84 -8.70
C ARG A 63 4.34 -2.38 -9.41
N ARG A 64 4.31 -2.50 -10.73
CA ARG A 64 3.07 -2.36 -11.50
C ARG A 64 2.50 -3.76 -11.76
N PRO A 65 1.29 -4.08 -11.27
CA PRO A 65 0.73 -5.42 -11.40
C PRO A 65 0.31 -5.78 -12.84
N LEU A 66 0.05 -4.80 -13.71
CA LEU A 66 -0.39 -4.97 -15.11
C LEU A 66 0.10 -3.82 -16.01
N ASP A 67 -0.13 -3.96 -17.33
CA ASP A 67 0.04 -2.88 -18.33
C ASP A 67 -0.63 -1.58 -17.86
N GLU A 68 0.01 -0.46 -18.18
CA GLU A 68 0.10 0.78 -17.38
C GLU A 68 -1.19 1.57 -17.02
N LYS A 69 -2.39 1.01 -17.17
CA LYS A 69 -3.66 1.75 -16.99
C LYS A 69 -4.80 0.99 -16.32
N CYS A 70 -4.56 -0.20 -15.76
CA CYS A 70 -5.65 -0.95 -15.15
C CYS A 70 -5.85 -0.53 -13.69
N LEU A 71 -7.07 -0.11 -13.35
CA LEU A 71 -7.42 0.23 -11.97
C LEU A 71 -7.62 -1.07 -11.17
N VAL A 72 -6.92 -1.17 -10.05
CA VAL A 72 -7.20 -2.20 -9.05
C VAL A 72 -8.49 -1.81 -8.34
N GLY A 73 -9.50 -2.68 -8.37
CA GLY A 73 -10.76 -2.48 -7.65
C GLY A 73 -10.69 -2.91 -6.17
N ALA A 74 -9.83 -3.89 -5.86
CA ALA A 74 -9.61 -4.36 -4.49
C ALA A 74 -8.25 -5.04 -4.32
N MET A 75 -7.71 -4.97 -3.10
CA MET A 75 -6.49 -5.66 -2.68
C MET A 75 -6.75 -6.42 -1.38
N VAL A 76 -6.33 -7.68 -1.30
CA VAL A 76 -6.46 -8.48 -0.09
C VAL A 76 -5.30 -9.46 0.06
N PHE A 77 -4.78 -9.61 1.27
CA PHE A 77 -3.91 -10.74 1.60
C PHE A 77 -4.75 -11.98 1.91
N ASP A 78 -4.44 -13.12 1.28
CA ASP A 78 -5.01 -14.40 1.69
C ASP A 78 -4.39 -14.90 3.00
N GLY A 79 -4.96 -15.95 3.60
CA GLY A 79 -4.46 -16.53 4.86
C GLY A 79 -3.05 -17.14 4.77
N ARG A 80 -2.49 -17.26 3.56
CA ARG A 80 -1.11 -17.68 3.31
C ARG A 80 -0.17 -16.50 3.11
N GLY A 81 -0.67 -15.27 3.13
CA GLY A 81 0.13 -14.07 2.93
C GLY A 81 0.35 -13.65 1.48
N ARG A 82 -0.39 -14.22 0.53
CA ARG A 82 -0.30 -13.80 -0.87
C ARG A 82 -1.22 -12.61 -1.10
N LEU A 83 -0.67 -11.56 -1.72
CA LEU A 83 -1.46 -10.41 -2.14
C LEU A 83 -2.26 -10.77 -3.40
N LEU A 84 -3.58 -10.73 -3.29
CA LEU A 84 -4.52 -10.88 -4.38
C LEU A 84 -5.07 -9.51 -4.74
N THR A 85 -5.15 -9.22 -6.04
CA THR A 85 -5.71 -7.97 -6.56
C THR A 85 -6.73 -8.26 -7.63
N SER A 86 -7.90 -7.63 -7.55
CA SER A 86 -8.89 -7.67 -8.63
C SER A 86 -8.76 -6.42 -9.48
N THR A 87 -8.84 -6.58 -10.78
CA THR A 87 -8.69 -5.49 -11.75
C THR A 87 -9.88 -5.49 -12.71
N SER A 88 -10.29 -4.30 -13.16
CA SER A 88 -11.41 -4.11 -14.10
C SER A 88 -10.98 -3.37 -15.34
#